data_AF-A0A9Q0B2U0-F1
#
_entry.id   AF-A0A9Q0B2U0-F1
#
_cell.length_a   1.000
_cell.length_b   1.000
_cell.length_c   1.000
_cell.angle_alpha   90.00
_cell.angle_beta   90.00
_cell.angle_gamma   90.00
#
_symmetry.space_group_name_H-M   'P 1'
#
loop_
_entity.id
_entity.type
_entity.pdbx_description
1 polymer ?
#
loop_
_entity_poly.entity_id
_entity_poly.type
_entity_poly.pdbx_seq_one_letter_code
_entity_poly.pdbx_strand_id
1 'polypeptide(L)'
;MPQYTEDQLRQALEDISNGKSQKRASLEYGIPRSTLQLRLQGGQTRRVAFADWQRLSPDQESKLAQWVRIQASLGLAPTHQQRSRSIDSRRVNGASTEVIRNWFKFLAIPEIKDIKPANRYNMDETGILEGQGANGLVLGMAETTSVRKKQPGSRAWVSIIECISALGRALRPLIIFKGKTVQQQWFPLHLVPYDGWEFTATDNGWTTDLTAIEWLEKVFIPQTMPETEGEARLLIVDGHGSHTTTDFMWNCYINNIHLLFLPPHSSHVLQPLDQSVFSPVKSAYRKELGYLSQWNDSTIIGKRNFLDCYQKARVAGLSVSNIRSGWKWTGLHPVALVKPLMNPMVLPEPPAKPTTPKTTSQGRKRCHNGQQITPVEPWDSASSAVVWSTPRKLAELSGQLHLYTQLDNDTSTQRLLFRKVKKGFTEQAWQLAAAQQQLAQLRAQVTNAAVRKRKTVQIDPNTKFANIRDIHRAQIEAGEKEVITAESSDSECPSEAGSCIVVGVVEDQ
;
A
#
# COMPACT_ATOMS: atom_id res chain seq x y z
N MET A 1 37.50 12.24 -0.58
CA MET A 1 38.20 11.13 -1.26
C MET A 1 39.69 11.26 -0.94
N PRO A 2 40.47 10.17 -0.84
CA PRO A 2 41.92 10.30 -0.69
C PRO A 2 42.48 11.12 -1.86
N GLN A 3 43.36 12.08 -1.56
CA GLN A 3 43.91 13.03 -2.54
C GLN A 3 45.01 12.42 -3.44
N TYR A 4 45.35 11.14 -3.26
CA TYR A 4 46.43 10.46 -3.95
C TYR A 4 45.96 9.14 -4.59
N THR A 5 46.60 8.75 -5.70
CA THR A 5 46.37 7.51 -6.44
C THR A 5 47.31 6.39 -5.98
N GLU A 6 46.96 5.12 -6.27
CA GLU A 6 47.84 3.97 -5.95
C GLU A 6 49.16 4.01 -6.74
N ASP A 7 49.17 4.61 -7.94
CA ASP A 7 50.40 4.77 -8.72
C ASP A 7 51.33 5.81 -8.07
N GLN A 8 50.78 6.93 -7.58
CA GLN A 8 51.54 7.90 -6.78
C GLN A 8 52.07 7.28 -5.48
N LEU A 9 51.31 6.37 -4.86
CA LEU A 9 51.77 5.63 -3.68
C LEU A 9 52.92 4.67 -4.02
N ARG A 10 52.86 3.97 -5.17
CA ARG A 10 53.92 3.09 -5.62
C ARG A 10 55.21 3.86 -5.91
N GLN A 11 55.10 4.99 -6.62
CA GLN A 11 56.23 5.86 -6.91
C GLN A 11 56.87 6.44 -5.63
N ALA A 12 56.04 6.85 -4.67
CA ALA A 12 56.51 7.33 -3.38
C ALA A 12 57.28 6.25 -2.59
N LEU A 13 56.87 4.98 -2.69
CA LEU A 13 57.55 3.85 -2.03
C LEU A 13 58.86 3.49 -2.73
N GLU A 14 58.90 3.55 -4.06
CA GLU A 14 60.11 3.33 -4.85
C GLU A 14 61.16 4.41 -4.54
N ASP A 15 60.75 5.68 -4.48
CA ASP A 15 61.62 6.78 -4.06
C ASP A 15 62.18 6.57 -2.64
N ILE A 16 61.36 6.02 -1.72
CA ILE A 16 61.80 5.71 -0.37
C ILE A 16 62.83 4.58 -0.38
N SER A 17 62.63 3.54 -1.19
CA SER A 17 63.62 2.47 -1.36
C SER A 17 64.93 2.95 -1.99
N ASN A 18 64.86 3.98 -2.85
CA ASN A 18 66.00 4.64 -3.47
C ASN A 18 66.67 5.69 -2.54
N GLY A 19 66.31 5.72 -1.26
CA GLY A 19 66.98 6.54 -0.23
C GLY A 19 66.26 7.85 0.13
N LYS A 20 65.10 8.15 -0.44
CA LYS A 20 64.29 9.33 -0.05
C LYS A 20 63.65 9.09 1.32
N SER A 21 63.71 10.07 2.23
CA SER A 21 63.07 9.91 3.54
C SER A 21 61.54 9.86 3.44
N GLN A 22 60.89 9.08 4.30
CA GLN A 22 59.42 9.00 4.38
C GLN A 22 58.77 10.38 4.63
N LYS A 23 59.48 11.33 5.25
CA LYS A 23 59.02 12.73 5.40
C LYS A 23 58.84 13.42 4.06
N ARG A 24 59.86 13.29 3.22
CA ARG A 24 59.96 14.02 1.97
C ARG A 24 58.99 13.44 0.94
N ALA A 25 58.93 12.12 0.85
CA ALA A 25 57.94 11.42 0.02
C ALA A 25 56.49 11.72 0.44
N SER A 26 56.19 11.82 1.73
CA SER A 26 54.85 12.20 2.21
C SER A 26 54.42 13.59 1.75
N LEU A 27 55.32 14.57 1.83
CA LEU A 27 55.05 15.96 1.43
C LEU A 27 54.94 16.12 -0.09
N GLU A 28 55.80 15.43 -0.84
CA GLU A 28 55.89 15.54 -2.30
C GLU A 28 54.70 14.89 -3.01
N TYR A 29 54.26 13.72 -2.55
CA TYR A 29 53.14 12.99 -3.15
C TYR A 29 51.80 13.25 -2.45
N GLY A 30 51.77 14.07 -1.40
CA GLY A 30 50.56 14.37 -0.62
C GLY A 30 49.98 13.15 0.12
N ILE A 31 50.83 12.18 0.47
CA ILE A 31 50.43 10.90 1.07
C ILE A 31 50.73 10.94 2.57
N PRO A 32 49.76 10.61 3.46
CA PRO A 32 50.03 10.54 4.90
C PRO A 32 51.18 9.56 5.22
N ARG A 33 52.12 9.99 6.07
CA ARG A 33 53.24 9.15 6.53
C ARG A 33 52.80 7.80 7.09
N SER A 34 51.70 7.78 7.83
CA SER A 34 51.13 6.54 8.39
C SER A 34 50.77 5.54 7.30
N THR A 35 50.28 6.01 6.14
CA THR A 35 49.97 5.16 4.98
C THR A 35 51.23 4.60 4.34
N LEU A 36 52.27 5.43 4.14
CA LEU A 36 53.56 4.98 3.60
C LEU A 36 54.23 3.96 4.52
N GLN A 37 54.22 4.23 5.83
CA GLN A 37 54.76 3.33 6.84
C GLN A 37 54.01 1.99 6.88
N LEU A 38 52.68 2.02 6.86
CA LEU A 38 51.85 0.81 6.80
C LEU A 38 52.17 -0.04 5.55
N ARG A 39 52.37 0.62 4.39
CA ARG A 39 52.68 -0.07 3.14
C ARG A 39 54.09 -0.68 3.14
N LEU A 40 55.08 0.01 3.71
CA LEU A 40 56.44 -0.49 3.91
C LEU A 40 56.48 -1.70 4.87
N GLN A 41 55.56 -1.76 5.83
CA GLN A 41 55.40 -2.89 6.75
C GLN A 41 54.57 -4.05 6.15
N GLY A 42 54.31 -4.03 4.84
CA GLY A 42 53.57 -5.09 4.14
C GLY A 42 52.05 -5.01 4.29
N GLY A 43 51.51 -3.94 4.86
CA GLY A 43 50.07 -3.71 4.96
C GLY A 43 49.43 -3.66 3.58
N GLN A 44 48.42 -4.51 3.35
CA GLN A 44 47.70 -4.58 2.08
C GLN A 44 46.78 -3.36 1.89
N THR A 45 46.37 -3.08 0.64
CA THR A 45 45.36 -2.03 0.43
C THR A 45 44.06 -2.45 1.09
N ARG A 46 43.25 -1.47 1.48
CA ARG A 46 41.89 -1.74 1.96
C ARG A 46 41.09 -2.57 0.93
N ARG A 47 41.30 -2.35 -0.37
CA ARG A 47 40.59 -3.12 -1.41
C ARG A 47 40.99 -4.60 -1.42
N VAL A 48 42.26 -4.90 -1.19
CA VAL A 48 42.80 -6.27 -1.16
C VAL A 48 42.52 -6.95 0.18
N ALA A 49 42.75 -6.24 1.29
CA ALA A 49 42.52 -6.76 2.64
C ALA A 49 41.04 -7.10 2.92
N PHE A 50 40.10 -6.44 2.22
CA PHE A 50 38.66 -6.72 2.33
C PHE A 50 38.11 -7.43 1.08
N ALA A 51 38.95 -7.99 0.20
CA ALA A 51 38.50 -8.66 -1.02
C ALA A 51 37.55 -9.82 -0.71
N ASP A 52 37.85 -10.62 0.31
CA ASP A 52 37.01 -11.75 0.75
C ASP A 52 35.65 -11.33 1.33
N TRP A 53 35.51 -10.04 1.66
CA TRP A 53 34.27 -9.45 2.19
C TRP A 53 33.44 -8.80 1.07
N GLN A 54 33.96 -8.75 -0.16
CA GLN A 54 33.24 -8.21 -1.31
C GLN A 54 32.31 -9.27 -1.90
N ARG A 55 31.05 -8.88 -2.13
CA ARG A 55 30.02 -9.76 -2.70
C ARG A 55 30.17 -9.99 -4.21
N LEU A 56 30.91 -9.12 -4.88
CA LEU A 56 31.14 -9.17 -6.32
C LEU A 56 32.63 -9.39 -6.57
N SER A 57 32.96 -10.24 -7.55
CA SER A 57 34.34 -10.37 -8.01
C SER A 57 34.79 -9.09 -8.73
N PRO A 58 36.10 -8.83 -8.85
CA PRO A 58 36.61 -7.66 -9.59
C PRO A 58 36.10 -7.57 -11.03
N ASP A 59 35.91 -8.73 -11.70
CA ASP A 59 35.35 -8.80 -13.05
C ASP A 59 33.85 -8.42 -13.08
N GLN A 60 33.07 -8.91 -12.11
CA GLN A 60 31.66 -8.54 -11.96
C GLN A 60 31.49 -7.05 -11.65
N GLU A 61 32.33 -6.51 -10.77
CA GLU A 61 32.37 -5.08 -10.44
C GLU A 61 32.72 -4.23 -11.67
N SER A 62 33.72 -4.67 -12.46
CA SER A 62 34.12 -3.99 -13.70
C SER A 62 33.00 -3.98 -14.74
N LYS A 63 32.34 -5.12 -14.96
CA LYS A 63 31.17 -5.23 -15.85
C LYS A 63 30.02 -4.35 -15.41
N LEU A 64 29.72 -4.32 -14.10
CA LEU A 64 28.69 -3.45 -13.54
C LEU A 64 29.04 -1.97 -13.72
N ALA A 65 30.27 -1.58 -13.43
CA ALA A 65 30.75 -0.21 -13.60
C ALA A 65 30.72 0.23 -15.07
N GLN A 66 31.12 -0.65 -16.00
CA GLN A 66 31.04 -0.41 -17.43
C GLN A 66 29.58 -0.24 -17.87
N TRP A 67 28.69 -1.11 -17.41
CA TRP A 67 27.26 -1.01 -17.70
C TRP A 67 26.65 0.31 -17.20
N VAL A 68 26.97 0.73 -15.96
CA VAL A 68 26.52 2.02 -15.39
C VAL A 68 27.03 3.19 -16.22
N ARG A 69 28.30 3.18 -16.63
CA ARG A 69 28.89 4.22 -17.49
C ARG A 69 28.20 4.28 -18.86
N ILE A 70 27.91 3.13 -19.46
CA ILE A 70 27.18 3.04 -20.73
C ILE A 70 25.76 3.62 -20.56
N GLN A 71 25.01 3.23 -19.53
CA GLN A 71 23.67 3.78 -19.28
C GLN A 71 23.68 5.30 -19.06
N ALA A 72 24.67 5.80 -18.29
CA ALA A 72 24.87 7.23 -18.08
C ALA A 72 25.17 7.98 -19.39
N SER A 73 26.04 7.42 -20.25
CA SER A 73 26.37 8.00 -21.56
C SER A 73 25.19 8.01 -22.53
N LEU A 74 24.27 7.05 -22.39
CA LEU A 74 23.05 6.94 -23.20
C LEU A 74 21.89 7.81 -22.65
N GLY A 75 22.05 8.43 -21.48
CA GLY A 75 20.99 9.20 -20.82
C GLY A 75 19.79 8.35 -20.37
N LEU A 76 19.96 7.02 -20.27
CA LEU A 76 18.89 6.10 -19.93
C LEU A 76 19.00 5.69 -18.46
N ALA A 77 17.95 5.93 -17.69
CA ALA A 77 17.84 5.38 -16.35
C ALA A 77 17.52 3.87 -16.42
N PRO A 78 18.07 3.04 -15.51
CA PRO A 78 17.72 1.63 -15.40
C PRO A 78 16.20 1.45 -15.28
N THR A 79 15.61 0.78 -16.27
CA THR A 79 14.18 0.47 -16.26
C THR A 79 13.87 -0.46 -15.09
N HIS A 80 12.62 -0.45 -14.64
CA HIS A 80 12.19 -1.29 -13.53
C HIS A 80 12.28 -2.80 -13.87
N GLN A 81 12.32 -3.18 -15.15
CA GLN A 81 12.55 -4.56 -15.61
C GLN A 81 14.03 -4.99 -15.52
N GLN A 82 14.98 -4.06 -15.68
CA GLN A 82 16.42 -4.33 -15.60
C GLN A 82 16.92 -4.46 -14.15
N ARG A 83 16.11 -4.01 -13.18
CA ARG A 83 16.36 -4.22 -11.75
C ARG A 83 15.72 -5.53 -11.33
N SER A 84 16.49 -6.62 -11.30
CA SER A 84 15.99 -7.90 -10.80
C SER A 84 15.56 -7.74 -9.34
N ARG A 85 14.37 -8.25 -9.01
CA ARG A 85 13.96 -8.42 -7.61
C ARG A 85 14.47 -9.78 -7.16
N SER A 86 15.14 -9.83 -6.01
CA SER A 86 15.48 -11.11 -5.38
C SER A 86 14.19 -11.85 -5.04
N ILE A 87 14.01 -13.03 -5.60
CA ILE A 87 12.94 -13.96 -5.25
C ILE A 87 13.56 -15.16 -4.54
N ASP A 88 12.83 -15.69 -3.55
CA ASP A 88 13.20 -16.92 -2.87
C ASP A 88 13.23 -18.09 -3.87
N SER A 89 14.30 -18.89 -3.87
CA SER A 89 14.48 -20.00 -4.80
C SER A 89 13.35 -21.03 -4.71
N ARG A 90 12.71 -21.20 -3.55
CA ARG A 90 11.56 -22.09 -3.37
C ARG A 90 10.33 -21.60 -4.13
N ARG A 91 10.14 -20.28 -4.26
CA ARG A 91 9.04 -19.68 -5.04
C ARG A 91 9.26 -19.86 -6.54
N VAL A 92 10.51 -19.77 -6.98
CA VAL A 92 10.90 -20.03 -8.37
C VAL A 92 10.63 -21.48 -8.77
N ASN A 93 10.97 -22.44 -7.89
CA ASN A 93 10.81 -23.86 -8.18
C ASN A 93 9.37 -24.37 -7.95
N GLY A 94 8.61 -23.78 -7.01
CA GLY A 94 7.25 -24.23 -6.66
C GLY A 94 6.15 -23.78 -7.64
N ALA A 95 6.40 -22.73 -8.43
CA ALA A 95 5.47 -22.23 -9.46
C ALA A 95 5.85 -22.70 -10.87
N SER A 96 6.24 -23.97 -11.03
CA SER A 96 6.52 -24.53 -12.36
C SER A 96 5.24 -24.66 -13.19
N THR A 97 5.38 -24.58 -14.51
CA THR A 97 4.27 -24.71 -15.47
C THR A 97 3.49 -26.03 -15.27
N GLU A 98 4.19 -27.12 -14.98
CA GLU A 98 3.58 -28.43 -14.76
C GLU A 98 2.75 -28.49 -13.47
N VAL A 99 3.29 -27.98 -12.36
CA VAL A 99 2.58 -27.93 -11.07
C VAL A 99 1.29 -27.14 -11.21
N ILE A 100 1.36 -25.96 -11.84
CA ILE A 100 0.19 -25.10 -12.07
C ILE A 100 -0.81 -25.82 -12.99
N ARG A 101 -0.36 -26.41 -14.10
CA ARG A 101 -1.24 -27.13 -15.04
C ARG A 101 -1.96 -28.31 -14.38
N ASN A 102 -1.26 -29.10 -13.59
CA ASN A 102 -1.84 -30.24 -12.88
C ASN A 102 -2.83 -29.77 -11.81
N TRP A 103 -2.50 -28.72 -11.07
CA TRP A 103 -3.39 -28.15 -10.06
C TRP A 103 -4.69 -27.59 -10.66
N PHE A 104 -4.61 -26.93 -11.83
CA PHE A 104 -5.80 -26.42 -12.53
C PHE A 104 -6.79 -27.52 -12.93
N LYS A 105 -6.37 -28.80 -13.02
CA LYS A 105 -7.29 -29.92 -13.28
C LYS A 105 -8.31 -30.09 -12.16
N PHE A 106 -7.98 -29.71 -10.91
CA PHE A 106 -8.94 -29.77 -9.81
C PHE A 106 -10.12 -28.83 -10.00
N LEU A 107 -9.93 -27.68 -10.67
CA LEU A 107 -11.03 -26.76 -11.00
C LEU A 107 -11.97 -27.31 -12.08
N ALA A 108 -11.55 -28.37 -12.80
CA ALA A 108 -12.35 -29.05 -13.82
C ALA A 108 -13.14 -30.26 -13.28
N ILE A 109 -12.94 -30.65 -12.02
CA ILE A 109 -13.77 -31.66 -11.34
C ILE A 109 -15.24 -31.19 -11.39
N PRO A 110 -16.21 -32.02 -11.84
CA PRO A 110 -17.60 -31.60 -12.04
C PRO A 110 -18.19 -30.88 -10.83
N GLU A 111 -18.03 -31.45 -9.63
CA GLU A 111 -18.53 -30.91 -8.38
C GLU A 111 -17.96 -29.52 -8.08
N ILE A 112 -16.69 -29.27 -8.41
CA ILE A 112 -16.05 -27.96 -8.23
C ILE A 112 -16.42 -27.01 -9.37
N LYS A 113 -16.55 -27.51 -10.60
CA LYS A 113 -16.87 -26.73 -11.79
C LYS A 113 -18.29 -26.15 -11.71
N ASP A 114 -19.22 -26.91 -11.17
CA ASP A 114 -20.64 -26.54 -11.07
C ASP A 114 -20.90 -25.52 -9.95
N ILE A 115 -19.95 -25.32 -9.03
CA ILE A 115 -20.04 -24.26 -8.01
C ILE A 115 -20.09 -22.89 -8.70
N LYS A 116 -21.19 -22.17 -8.44
CA LYS A 116 -21.44 -20.81 -8.94
C LYS A 116 -20.29 -19.88 -8.56
N PRO A 117 -19.88 -18.95 -9.43
CA PRO A 117 -18.85 -17.94 -9.10
C PRO A 117 -19.15 -17.13 -7.83
N ALA A 118 -20.42 -16.88 -7.53
CA ALA A 118 -20.84 -16.22 -6.30
C ALA A 118 -20.42 -16.97 -5.02
N ASN A 119 -20.32 -18.31 -5.11
CA ASN A 119 -19.98 -19.21 -4.01
C ASN A 119 -18.50 -19.63 -4.03
N ARG A 120 -17.65 -18.94 -4.81
CA ARG A 120 -16.19 -19.17 -4.84
C ARG A 120 -15.48 -18.09 -4.06
N TYR A 121 -14.69 -18.50 -3.09
CA TYR A 121 -14.03 -17.63 -2.15
C TYR A 121 -12.53 -17.92 -2.08
N ASN A 122 -11.76 -16.88 -1.82
CA ASN A 122 -10.33 -16.96 -1.57
C ASN A 122 -10.04 -16.25 -0.25
N MET A 123 -9.33 -16.94 0.64
CA MET A 123 -8.89 -16.43 1.94
C MET A 123 -7.38 -16.47 2.01
N ASP A 124 -6.81 -15.45 2.66
CA ASP A 124 -5.38 -15.33 2.93
C ASP A 124 -5.17 -14.39 4.13
N GLU A 125 -4.01 -14.51 4.78
CA GLU A 125 -3.61 -13.66 5.90
C GLU A 125 -2.56 -12.63 5.52
N THR A 126 -2.67 -11.47 6.16
CA THR A 126 -1.68 -10.41 5.97
C THR A 126 -1.28 -9.76 7.28
N GLY A 127 0.04 -9.61 7.47
CA GLY A 127 0.61 -8.83 8.55
C GLY A 127 0.77 -7.36 8.14
N ILE A 128 0.36 -6.44 9.02
CA ILE A 128 0.64 -5.01 8.91
C ILE A 128 1.31 -4.52 10.19
N LEU A 129 2.41 -3.78 10.04
CA LEU A 129 3.08 -3.10 11.14
C LEU A 129 2.30 -1.85 11.57
N GLU A 130 2.00 -1.73 12.86
CA GLU A 130 1.24 -0.59 13.41
C GLU A 130 1.89 0.76 13.06
N GLY A 131 3.21 0.90 13.20
CA GLY A 131 3.94 2.17 13.05
C GLY A 131 4.69 2.38 11.72
N GLN A 132 4.64 1.45 10.77
CA GLN A 132 5.43 1.59 9.54
C GLN A 132 4.74 2.48 8.51
N GLY A 133 5.18 3.73 8.38
CA GLY A 133 4.71 4.66 7.34
C GLY A 133 5.36 4.42 5.97
N ALA A 134 4.87 5.13 4.94
CA ALA A 134 5.53 5.15 3.64
C ALA A 134 6.76 6.08 3.65
N ASN A 135 7.82 5.67 2.95
CA ASN A 135 8.85 6.59 2.50
C ASN A 135 8.23 7.47 1.40
N GLY A 136 8.11 8.77 1.65
CA GLY A 136 7.56 9.74 0.70
C GLY A 136 8.69 10.50 -0.02
N LEU A 137 8.39 11.01 -1.21
CA LEU A 137 9.23 12.03 -1.85
C LEU A 137 9.14 13.31 -1.00
N VAL A 138 10.29 13.84 -0.60
CA VAL A 138 10.40 15.06 0.21
C VAL A 138 11.20 16.09 -0.59
N LEU A 139 10.67 17.32 -0.65
CA LEU A 139 11.43 18.47 -1.11
C LEU A 139 12.34 18.92 0.04
N GLY A 140 13.65 18.86 -0.18
CA GLY A 140 14.67 19.35 0.75
C GLY A 140 15.47 20.49 0.14
N MET A 141 16.30 21.13 0.96
CA MET A 141 17.28 22.09 0.46
C MET A 141 18.26 21.39 -0.48
N ALA A 142 18.75 22.08 -1.51
CA ALA A 142 19.63 21.50 -2.54
C ALA A 142 20.90 20.84 -1.97
N GLU A 143 21.36 21.32 -0.82
CA GLU A 143 22.58 20.86 -0.12
C GLU A 143 22.33 19.67 0.82
N THR A 144 21.07 19.34 1.11
CA THR A 144 20.71 18.19 1.96
C THR A 144 20.53 16.92 1.14
N THR A 145 21.47 15.98 1.28
CA THR A 145 21.45 14.69 0.55
C THR A 145 20.43 13.69 1.10
N SER A 146 19.95 13.87 2.32
CA SER A 146 18.88 13.05 2.91
C SER A 146 18.10 13.81 3.97
N VAL A 147 16.78 13.57 4.02
CA VAL A 147 15.90 14.09 5.07
C VAL A 147 15.40 12.91 5.90
N ARG A 148 15.63 12.96 7.21
CA ARG A 148 15.16 11.92 8.13
C ARG A 148 13.72 12.22 8.53
N LYS A 149 12.81 11.27 8.30
CA LYS A 149 11.43 11.33 8.78
C LYS A 149 11.30 10.53 10.07
N LYS A 150 10.82 11.15 11.14
CA LYS A 150 10.47 10.47 12.39
C LYS A 150 9.33 9.48 12.10
N GLN A 151 9.50 8.22 12.49
CA GLN A 151 8.43 7.22 12.39
C GLN A 151 7.80 6.98 13.76
N PRO A 152 6.47 6.91 13.85
CA PRO A 152 5.79 6.55 15.08
C PRO A 152 6.17 5.11 15.51
N GLY A 153 6.82 4.99 16.67
CA GLY A 153 7.69 3.87 17.01
C GLY A 153 7.06 2.50 17.35
N SER A 154 5.75 2.25 17.13
CA SER A 154 5.20 0.90 17.38
C SER A 154 5.63 -0.06 16.27
N ARG A 155 6.50 -1.02 16.59
CA ARG A 155 6.90 -2.12 15.69
C ARG A 155 6.06 -3.38 15.89
N ALA A 156 4.91 -3.28 16.56
CA ALA A 156 4.01 -4.40 16.72
C ALA A 156 3.33 -4.74 15.39
N TRP A 157 3.19 -6.05 15.14
CA TRP A 157 2.43 -6.57 14.01
C TRP A 157 0.98 -6.80 14.43
N VAL A 158 0.07 -6.50 13.51
CA VAL A 158 -1.32 -6.94 13.55
C VAL A 158 -1.52 -7.87 12.36
N SER A 159 -2.03 -9.07 12.62
CA SER A 159 -2.38 -10.03 11.58
C SER A 159 -3.85 -9.90 11.25
N ILE A 160 -4.21 -10.03 9.99
CA ILE A 160 -5.56 -9.84 9.50
C ILE A 160 -5.89 -11.00 8.56
N ILE A 161 -7.03 -11.64 8.79
CA ILE A 161 -7.59 -12.63 7.85
C ILE A 161 -8.61 -11.91 6.99
N GLU A 162 -8.37 -11.90 5.67
CA GLU A 162 -9.30 -11.35 4.68
C GLU A 162 -9.83 -12.48 3.80
N CYS A 163 -11.07 -12.35 3.35
CA CYS A 163 -11.68 -13.29 2.41
C CYS A 163 -12.52 -12.54 1.38
N ILE A 164 -12.39 -12.95 0.12
CA ILE A 164 -13.00 -12.31 -1.05
C ILE A 164 -13.70 -13.33 -1.94
N SER A 165 -14.85 -12.95 -2.51
CA SER A 165 -15.55 -13.76 -3.50
C SER A 165 -15.07 -13.46 -4.92
N ALA A 166 -15.25 -14.43 -5.83
CA ALA A 166 -14.89 -14.27 -7.25
C ALA A 166 -15.66 -13.13 -7.95
N LEU A 167 -16.83 -12.77 -7.43
CA LEU A 167 -17.65 -11.67 -7.97
C LEU A 167 -17.28 -10.28 -7.42
N GLY A 168 -16.30 -10.20 -6.52
CA GLY A 168 -15.81 -8.91 -6.00
C GLY A 168 -16.30 -8.54 -4.61
N ARG A 169 -16.97 -9.45 -3.87
CA ARG A 169 -17.43 -9.18 -2.51
C ARG A 169 -16.30 -9.43 -1.52
N ALA A 170 -16.04 -8.50 -0.61
CA ALA A 170 -15.18 -8.73 0.55
C ALA A 170 -16.04 -9.14 1.76
N LEU A 171 -15.66 -10.20 2.46
CA LEU A 171 -16.28 -10.60 3.74
C LEU A 171 -15.82 -9.66 4.85
N ARG A 172 -16.44 -9.69 6.03
CA ARG A 172 -15.90 -9.02 7.21
C ARG A 172 -14.60 -9.70 7.67
N PRO A 173 -13.58 -8.92 8.08
CA PRO A 173 -12.28 -9.48 8.45
C PRO A 173 -12.25 -9.97 9.90
N LEU A 174 -11.26 -10.81 10.20
CA LEU A 174 -10.79 -11.07 11.56
C LEU A 174 -9.49 -10.31 11.79
N ILE A 175 -9.46 -9.50 12.86
CA ILE A 175 -8.26 -8.76 13.28
C ILE A 175 -7.62 -9.46 14.48
N ILE A 176 -6.35 -9.81 14.37
CA ILE A 176 -5.58 -10.52 15.40
C ILE A 176 -4.51 -9.58 15.94
N PHE A 177 -4.71 -9.13 17.18
CA PHE A 177 -3.74 -8.31 17.88
C PHE A 177 -2.73 -9.17 18.64
N LYS A 178 -1.48 -8.70 18.71
CA LYS A 178 -0.55 -9.20 19.71
C LYS A 178 -1.00 -8.80 21.13
N GLY A 179 -1.27 -9.78 21.99
CA GLY A 179 -1.67 -9.60 23.39
C GLY A 179 -2.38 -10.84 23.96
N LYS A 180 -2.62 -10.87 25.28
CA LYS A 180 -3.28 -12.01 25.95
C LYS A 180 -4.80 -12.04 25.73
N THR A 181 -5.43 -10.87 25.76
CA THR A 181 -6.89 -10.71 25.63
C THR A 181 -7.20 -9.41 24.91
N VAL A 182 -8.37 -9.35 24.28
CA VAL A 182 -8.85 -8.11 23.65
C VAL A 182 -9.16 -7.07 24.73
N GLN A 183 -8.67 -5.85 24.53
CA GLN A 183 -8.83 -4.76 25.49
C GLN A 183 -9.66 -3.63 24.90
N GLN A 184 -10.62 -3.11 25.67
CA GLN A 184 -11.56 -2.09 25.18
C GLN A 184 -10.83 -0.82 24.71
N GLN A 185 -9.74 -0.46 25.41
CA GLN A 185 -8.99 0.75 25.08
C GLN A 185 -8.26 0.65 23.74
N TRP A 186 -8.25 -0.49 23.05
CA TRP A 186 -7.71 -0.60 21.70
C TRP A 186 -8.63 -0.03 20.63
N PHE A 187 -9.89 0.26 20.98
CA PHE A 187 -10.91 0.69 20.04
C PHE A 187 -11.30 2.15 20.22
N PRO A 188 -11.67 2.86 19.13
CA PRO A 188 -12.30 4.17 19.22
C PRO A 188 -13.70 4.05 19.87
N LEU A 189 -14.25 5.18 20.33
CA LEU A 189 -15.61 5.20 20.88
C LEU A 189 -16.66 5.03 19.78
N HIS A 190 -16.41 5.58 18.60
CA HIS A 190 -17.28 5.39 17.44
C HIS A 190 -16.97 4.06 16.75
N LEU A 191 -17.79 3.04 17.02
CA LEU A 191 -17.55 1.66 16.57
C LEU A 191 -18.28 1.28 15.28
N VAL A 192 -19.24 2.09 14.81
CA VAL A 192 -20.06 1.82 13.60
C VAL A 192 -19.24 1.41 12.36
N PRO A 193 -18.07 2.02 12.06
CA PRO A 193 -17.28 1.64 10.87
C PRO A 193 -16.77 0.19 10.88
N TYR A 194 -16.75 -0.45 12.05
CA TYR A 194 -16.20 -1.78 12.28
C TYR A 194 -17.29 -2.83 12.46
N ASP A 195 -18.54 -2.50 12.13
CA ASP A 195 -19.67 -3.40 12.31
C ASP A 195 -19.47 -4.74 11.57
N GLY A 196 -19.76 -5.83 12.28
CA GLY A 196 -19.54 -7.21 11.85
C GLY A 196 -18.08 -7.67 11.78
N TRP A 197 -17.10 -6.87 12.22
CA TRP A 197 -15.71 -7.33 12.33
C TRP A 197 -15.53 -8.16 13.60
N GLU A 198 -14.68 -9.17 13.49
CA GLU A 198 -14.27 -10.00 14.63
C GLU A 198 -12.85 -9.63 15.07
N PHE A 199 -12.59 -9.71 16.38
CA PHE A 199 -11.32 -9.33 16.97
C PHE A 199 -10.84 -10.42 17.93
N THR A 200 -9.56 -10.74 17.89
CA THR A 200 -8.95 -11.63 18.88
C THR A 200 -7.54 -11.16 19.24
N ALA A 201 -6.98 -11.77 20.28
CA ALA A 201 -5.63 -11.48 20.74
C ALA A 201 -4.86 -12.78 20.96
N THR A 202 -3.65 -12.86 20.41
CA THR A 202 -2.73 -13.98 20.64
C THR A 202 -1.38 -13.47 21.14
N ASP A 203 -0.67 -14.25 21.95
CA ASP A 203 0.58 -13.82 22.60
C ASP A 203 1.65 -13.35 21.59
N ASN A 204 1.69 -13.98 20.42
CA ASN A 204 2.63 -13.67 19.36
C ASN A 204 2.02 -12.78 18.25
N GLY A 205 0.70 -12.60 18.21
CA GLY A 205 -0.02 -11.84 17.20
C GLY A 205 -0.23 -12.60 15.88
N TRP A 206 -0.01 -13.92 15.87
CA TRP A 206 -0.20 -14.79 14.70
C TRP A 206 -1.45 -15.65 14.85
N THR A 207 -1.94 -16.16 13.72
CA THR A 207 -3.01 -17.17 13.65
C THR A 207 -2.54 -18.47 14.31
N THR A 208 -3.47 -19.17 14.97
CA THR A 208 -3.29 -20.53 15.49
C THR A 208 -4.32 -21.45 14.86
N ASP A 209 -4.15 -22.76 14.98
CA ASP A 209 -5.09 -23.75 14.46
C ASP A 209 -6.53 -23.50 14.98
N LEU A 210 -6.66 -23.21 16.27
CA LEU A 210 -7.95 -22.85 16.89
C LEU A 210 -8.53 -21.56 16.31
N THR A 211 -7.69 -20.56 16.04
CA THR A 211 -8.12 -19.30 15.42
C THR A 211 -8.65 -19.52 14.01
N ALA A 212 -8.05 -20.44 13.24
CA ALA A 212 -8.51 -20.75 11.89
C ALA A 212 -9.87 -21.46 11.88
N ILE A 213 -10.07 -22.43 12.79
CA ILE A 213 -11.36 -23.14 12.96
C ILE A 213 -12.45 -22.17 13.37
N GLU A 214 -12.18 -21.32 14.37
CA GLU A 214 -13.16 -20.36 14.86
C GLU A 214 -13.46 -19.28 13.80
N TRP A 215 -12.47 -18.88 12.98
CA TRP A 215 -12.69 -18.03 11.81
C TRP A 215 -13.65 -18.69 10.81
N LEU A 216 -13.49 -19.98 10.53
CA LEU A 216 -14.38 -20.71 9.63
C LEU A 216 -15.82 -20.69 10.15
N GLU A 217 -16.01 -20.99 11.44
CA GLU A 217 -17.33 -21.10 12.09
C GLU A 217 -18.02 -19.75 12.28
N LYS A 218 -17.30 -18.72 12.71
CA LYS A 218 -17.88 -17.42 13.09
C LYS A 218 -17.87 -16.39 11.98
N VAL A 219 -16.89 -16.46 11.08
CA VAL A 219 -16.70 -15.45 10.02
C VAL A 219 -17.14 -15.99 8.68
N PHE A 220 -16.61 -17.13 8.24
CA PHE A 220 -16.82 -17.61 6.87
C PHE A 220 -18.21 -18.22 6.66
N ILE A 221 -18.58 -19.23 7.45
CA ILE A 221 -19.84 -19.97 7.27
C ILE A 221 -21.07 -19.04 7.34
N PRO A 222 -21.22 -18.16 8.35
CA PRO A 222 -22.40 -17.31 8.48
C PRO A 222 -22.53 -16.29 7.35
N GLN A 223 -21.40 -15.76 6.87
CA GLN A 223 -21.41 -14.75 5.80
C GLN A 223 -21.62 -15.36 4.42
N THR A 224 -21.33 -16.64 4.22
CA THR A 224 -21.33 -17.28 2.90
C THR A 224 -22.49 -18.24 2.68
N MET A 225 -23.48 -18.28 3.57
CA MET A 225 -24.66 -19.12 3.38
C MET A 225 -25.24 -18.91 1.97
N PRO A 226 -25.41 -20.00 1.19
CA PRO A 226 -25.90 -19.88 -0.17
C PRO A 226 -27.36 -19.42 -0.19
N GLU A 227 -27.77 -18.81 -1.31
CA GLU A 227 -29.16 -18.40 -1.52
C GLU A 227 -30.11 -19.60 -1.56
N THR A 228 -29.65 -20.72 -2.12
CA THR A 228 -30.38 -21.98 -2.16
C THR A 228 -29.75 -22.97 -1.20
N GLU A 229 -30.57 -23.55 -0.33
CA GLU A 229 -30.12 -24.54 0.65
C GLU A 229 -29.48 -25.75 -0.06
N GLY A 230 -28.36 -26.21 0.49
CA GLY A 230 -27.60 -27.34 -0.06
C GLY A 230 -26.60 -26.98 -1.17
N GLU A 231 -26.51 -25.74 -1.64
CA GLU A 231 -25.47 -25.38 -2.61
C GLU A 231 -24.05 -25.47 -2.02
N ALA A 232 -23.14 -25.99 -2.83
CA ALA A 232 -21.74 -26.10 -2.49
C ALA A 232 -21.01 -24.76 -2.59
N ARG A 233 -20.00 -24.59 -1.74
CA ARG A 233 -19.08 -23.44 -1.73
C ARG A 233 -17.67 -23.92 -2.00
N LEU A 234 -16.87 -23.11 -2.68
CA LEU A 234 -15.45 -23.37 -2.88
C LEU A 234 -14.66 -22.37 -2.05
N LEU A 235 -13.78 -22.87 -1.17
CA LEU A 235 -12.84 -22.06 -0.41
C LEU A 235 -11.41 -22.39 -0.84
N ILE A 236 -10.73 -21.41 -1.43
CA ILE A 236 -9.35 -21.50 -1.91
C ILE A 236 -8.43 -20.87 -0.88
N VAL A 237 -7.53 -21.66 -0.30
CA VAL A 237 -6.61 -21.26 0.78
C VAL A 237 -5.18 -21.70 0.46
N ASP A 238 -4.20 -21.13 1.15
CA ASP A 238 -2.84 -21.67 1.10
C ASP A 238 -2.71 -22.98 1.91
N GLY A 239 -1.58 -23.66 1.75
CA GLY A 239 -1.29 -24.91 2.47
C GLY A 239 -0.70 -24.69 3.86
N HIS A 240 -1.01 -23.60 4.56
CA HIS A 240 -0.53 -23.37 5.92
C HIS A 240 -1.09 -24.41 6.89
N GLY A 241 -0.30 -24.81 7.89
CA GLY A 241 -0.64 -25.92 8.80
C GLY A 241 -2.02 -25.76 9.46
N SER A 242 -2.37 -24.54 9.86
CA SER A 242 -3.67 -24.21 10.48
C SER A 242 -4.88 -24.45 9.58
N HIS A 243 -4.72 -24.46 8.26
CA HIS A 243 -5.78 -24.70 7.27
C HIS A 243 -5.89 -26.18 6.89
N THR A 244 -4.91 -26.98 7.29
CA THR A 244 -4.80 -28.41 6.95
C THR A 244 -5.13 -29.32 8.13
N THR A 245 -5.66 -28.77 9.22
CA THR A 245 -6.08 -29.57 10.39
C THR A 245 -7.33 -30.37 10.07
N THR A 246 -7.44 -31.55 10.68
CA THR A 246 -8.59 -32.44 10.49
C THR A 246 -9.90 -31.74 10.83
N ASP A 247 -9.94 -30.99 11.93
CA ASP A 247 -11.14 -30.28 12.38
C ASP A 247 -11.56 -29.19 11.39
N PHE A 248 -10.60 -28.44 10.83
CA PHE A 248 -10.90 -27.42 9.83
C PHE A 248 -11.47 -28.04 8.55
N MET A 249 -10.86 -29.13 8.07
CA MET A 249 -11.35 -29.86 6.90
C MET A 249 -12.71 -30.53 7.14
N TRP A 250 -12.91 -31.09 8.33
CA TRP A 250 -14.18 -31.69 8.75
C TRP A 250 -15.30 -30.65 8.79
N ASN A 251 -15.05 -29.49 9.42
CA ASN A 251 -16.01 -28.39 9.46
C ASN A 251 -16.37 -27.88 8.07
N CYS A 252 -15.41 -27.83 7.14
CA CYS A 252 -15.70 -27.52 5.75
C CYS A 252 -16.61 -28.59 5.10
N TYR A 253 -16.28 -29.87 5.30
CA TYR A 253 -17.03 -30.99 4.72
C TYR A 253 -18.50 -31.01 5.18
N ILE A 254 -18.77 -30.93 6.48
CA ILE A 254 -20.14 -30.97 7.01
C ILE A 254 -20.98 -29.75 6.60
N ASN A 255 -20.34 -28.65 6.21
CA ASN A 255 -20.99 -27.42 5.73
C ASN A 255 -21.03 -27.32 4.19
N ASN A 256 -20.75 -28.40 3.46
CA ASN A 256 -20.71 -28.43 2.00
C ASN A 256 -19.74 -27.38 1.39
N ILE A 257 -18.56 -27.22 2.01
CA ILE A 257 -17.48 -26.36 1.55
C ILE A 257 -16.37 -27.25 1.01
N HIS A 258 -16.12 -27.15 -0.29
CA HIS A 258 -14.97 -27.77 -0.94
C HIS A 258 -13.73 -26.91 -0.70
N LEU A 259 -12.70 -27.52 -0.12
CA LEU A 259 -11.40 -26.90 0.05
C LEU A 259 -10.52 -27.14 -1.17
N LEU A 260 -9.85 -26.10 -1.63
CA LEU A 260 -8.82 -26.19 -2.65
C LEU A 260 -7.55 -25.50 -2.15
N PHE A 261 -6.56 -26.30 -1.75
CA PHE A 261 -5.27 -25.80 -1.33
C PHE A 261 -4.44 -25.37 -2.53
N LEU A 262 -3.85 -24.18 -2.47
CA LEU A 262 -2.89 -23.76 -3.47
C LEU A 262 -1.62 -24.63 -3.45
N PRO A 263 -0.94 -24.80 -4.60
CA PRO A 263 0.35 -25.44 -4.63
C PRO A 263 1.37 -24.72 -3.73
N PRO A 264 2.26 -25.46 -3.06
CA PRO A 264 3.31 -24.86 -2.24
C PRO A 264 4.10 -23.78 -2.99
N HIS A 265 4.38 -22.68 -2.30
CA HIS A 265 5.17 -21.55 -2.82
C HIS A 265 4.61 -20.85 -4.09
N SER A 266 3.34 -21.05 -4.43
CA SER A 266 2.70 -20.47 -5.62
C SER A 266 1.88 -19.19 -5.37
N SER A 267 1.82 -18.66 -4.14
CA SER A 267 0.97 -17.50 -3.79
C SER A 267 1.22 -16.28 -4.68
N HIS A 268 2.48 -16.03 -5.02
CA HIS A 268 2.89 -14.96 -5.93
C HIS A 268 2.42 -15.11 -7.38
N VAL A 269 1.69 -16.19 -7.71
CA VAL A 269 1.03 -16.42 -9.01
C VAL A 269 -0.46 -16.71 -8.83
N LEU A 270 -0.83 -17.49 -7.82
CA LEU A 270 -2.16 -18.10 -7.69
C LEU A 270 -3.00 -17.57 -6.52
N GLN A 271 -2.48 -16.72 -5.62
CA GLN A 271 -3.28 -16.10 -4.54
C GLN A 271 -3.89 -14.74 -5.01
N PRO A 272 -5.22 -14.64 -5.24
CA PRO A 272 -5.87 -13.39 -5.64
C PRO A 272 -5.60 -12.19 -4.72
N LEU A 273 -5.64 -12.43 -3.39
CA LEU A 273 -5.39 -11.39 -2.38
C LEU A 273 -3.97 -10.82 -2.50
N ASP A 274 -2.97 -11.67 -2.68
CA ASP A 274 -1.57 -11.28 -2.90
C ASP A 274 -1.35 -10.53 -4.23
N GLN A 275 -2.01 -10.97 -5.31
CA GLN A 275 -1.79 -10.39 -6.65
C GLN A 275 -2.26 -8.95 -6.79
N SER A 276 -3.36 -8.59 -6.11
CA SER A 276 -4.08 -7.35 -6.46
C SER A 276 -4.67 -6.58 -5.29
N VAL A 277 -4.74 -7.16 -4.09
CA VAL A 277 -5.45 -6.56 -2.95
C VAL A 277 -4.49 -6.09 -1.86
N PHE A 278 -3.65 -6.99 -1.35
CA PHE A 278 -2.80 -6.68 -0.19
C PHE A 278 -1.76 -5.60 -0.44
N SER A 279 -1.21 -5.53 -1.65
CA SER A 279 -0.26 -4.47 -2.00
C SER A 279 -0.91 -3.08 -1.99
N PRO A 280 -2.06 -2.83 -2.68
CA PRO A 280 -2.83 -1.61 -2.52
C PRO A 280 -3.26 -1.29 -1.09
N VAL A 281 -3.78 -2.27 -0.33
CA VAL A 281 -4.16 -2.07 1.09
C VAL A 281 -2.98 -1.59 1.90
N LYS A 282 -1.83 -2.26 1.82
CA LYS A 282 -0.62 -1.86 2.55
C LYS A 282 -0.12 -0.49 2.11
N SER A 283 -0.23 -0.14 0.84
CA SER A 283 0.13 1.19 0.33
C SER A 283 -0.81 2.27 0.88
N ALA A 284 -2.12 2.04 0.84
CA ALA A 284 -3.12 2.96 1.36
C ALA A 284 -2.97 3.13 2.89
N TYR A 285 -2.76 2.03 3.62
CA TYR A 285 -2.49 2.07 5.07
C TYR A 285 -1.28 2.94 5.39
N ARG A 286 -0.15 2.72 4.71
CA ARG A 286 1.07 3.52 4.91
C ARG A 286 0.88 5.00 4.57
N LYS A 287 0.00 5.32 3.63
CA LYS A 287 -0.39 6.70 3.27
C LYS A 287 -1.22 7.34 4.40
N GLU A 288 -2.25 6.65 4.89
CA GLU A 288 -3.07 7.12 6.02
C GLU A 288 -2.24 7.31 7.29
N LEU A 289 -1.33 6.37 7.57
CA LEU A 289 -0.38 6.49 8.67
C LEU A 289 0.57 7.69 8.46
N GLY A 290 0.98 7.90 7.21
CA GLY A 290 1.81 9.03 6.79
C GLY A 290 1.14 10.36 7.10
N TYR A 291 -0.17 10.49 6.85
CA TYR A 291 -0.94 11.64 7.30
C TYR A 291 -0.86 11.75 8.81
N LEU A 292 -1.33 10.76 9.58
CA LEU A 292 -1.32 10.83 11.06
C LEU A 292 0.05 11.21 11.66
N SER A 293 1.15 10.70 11.09
CA SER A 293 2.53 10.98 11.54
C SER A 293 2.97 12.43 11.32
N GLN A 294 2.42 13.14 10.34
CA GLN A 294 2.71 14.57 10.12
C GLN A 294 2.01 15.45 11.16
N TRP A 295 0.93 14.95 11.79
CA TRP A 295 0.06 15.75 12.65
C TRP A 295 0.37 15.65 14.14
N ASN A 296 1.01 14.56 14.60
CA ASN A 296 1.39 14.36 16.00
C ASN A 296 2.81 13.79 16.12
N ASP A 297 3.76 14.62 16.53
CA ASP A 297 5.16 14.23 16.70
C ASP A 297 5.41 13.40 17.98
N SER A 298 4.39 13.22 18.82
CA SER A 298 4.48 12.69 20.19
C SER A 298 3.50 11.55 20.51
N THR A 299 2.52 11.22 19.65
CA THR A 299 1.60 10.09 19.93
C THR A 299 2.20 8.77 19.46
N ILE A 300 2.48 7.88 20.40
CA ILE A 300 2.69 6.45 20.13
C ILE A 300 1.46 5.97 19.34
N ILE A 301 1.66 5.53 18.10
CA ILE A 301 0.58 4.90 17.34
C ILE A 301 0.18 3.63 18.07
N GLY A 302 -1.01 3.67 18.67
CA GLY A 302 -1.65 2.52 19.29
C GLY A 302 -2.65 1.86 18.34
N LYS A 303 -3.16 0.72 18.78
CA LYS A 303 -4.14 -0.13 18.06
C LYS A 303 -5.39 0.63 17.56
N ARG A 304 -5.78 1.72 18.22
CA ARG A 304 -6.89 2.60 17.75
C ARG A 304 -6.61 3.22 16.38
N ASN A 305 -5.48 3.91 16.27
CA ASN A 305 -5.08 4.59 15.04
C ASN A 305 -4.82 3.58 13.92
N PHE A 306 -4.33 2.38 14.28
CA PHE A 306 -4.24 1.26 13.34
C PHE A 306 -5.60 0.92 12.74
N LEU A 307 -6.64 0.74 13.56
CA LEU A 307 -7.99 0.39 13.09
C LEU A 307 -8.55 1.46 12.15
N ASP A 308 -8.45 2.75 12.51
CA ASP A 308 -8.96 3.85 11.67
C ASP A 308 -8.21 3.91 10.32
N CYS A 309 -6.89 3.76 10.33
CA CYS A 309 -6.09 3.72 9.09
C CYS A 309 -6.40 2.48 8.27
N TYR A 310 -6.54 1.33 8.91
CA TYR A 310 -6.80 0.07 8.24
C TYR A 310 -8.17 0.07 7.59
N GLN A 311 -9.21 0.58 8.26
CA GLN A 311 -10.56 0.66 7.67
C GLN A 311 -10.57 1.48 6.37
N LYS A 312 -9.93 2.66 6.38
CA LYS A 312 -9.78 3.48 5.16
C LYS A 312 -8.98 2.76 4.07
N ALA A 313 -7.88 2.13 4.46
CA ALA A 313 -7.04 1.37 3.55
C ALA A 313 -7.77 0.15 2.94
N ARG A 314 -8.61 -0.50 3.74
CA ARG A 314 -9.42 -1.65 3.36
C ARG A 314 -10.47 -1.25 2.33
N VAL A 315 -11.20 -0.16 2.56
CA VAL A 315 -12.17 0.38 1.59
C VAL A 315 -11.49 0.74 0.25
N ALA A 316 -10.30 1.33 0.29
CA ALA A 316 -9.55 1.68 -0.92
C ALA A 316 -8.96 0.46 -1.64
N GLY A 317 -8.45 -0.53 -0.89
CA GLY A 317 -7.74 -1.68 -1.43
C GLY A 317 -8.64 -2.85 -1.85
N LEU A 318 -9.69 -3.16 -1.09
CA LEU A 318 -10.68 -4.21 -1.37
C LEU A 318 -11.82 -3.68 -2.24
N SER A 319 -11.49 -2.87 -3.23
CA SER A 319 -12.47 -2.45 -4.24
C SER A 319 -12.88 -3.63 -5.10
N VAL A 320 -14.14 -3.61 -5.60
CA VAL A 320 -14.68 -4.64 -6.51
C VAL A 320 -13.76 -4.85 -7.73
N SER A 321 -13.18 -3.76 -8.25
CA SER A 321 -12.25 -3.81 -9.38
C SER A 321 -10.95 -4.52 -9.04
N ASN A 322 -10.35 -4.25 -7.87
CA ASN A 322 -9.11 -4.90 -7.45
C ASN A 322 -9.36 -6.39 -7.22
N ILE A 323 -10.42 -6.74 -6.49
CA ILE A 323 -10.78 -8.14 -6.21
C ILE A 323 -10.96 -8.91 -7.51
N ARG A 324 -11.83 -8.44 -8.43
CA ARG A 324 -12.05 -9.10 -9.72
C ARG A 324 -10.77 -9.18 -10.56
N SER A 325 -9.90 -8.18 -10.48
CA SER A 325 -8.61 -8.21 -11.16
C SER A 325 -7.72 -9.32 -10.60
N GLY A 326 -7.67 -9.51 -9.28
CA GLY A 326 -6.93 -10.61 -8.64
C GLY A 326 -7.37 -11.97 -9.17
N TRP A 327 -8.67 -12.25 -9.13
CA TRP A 327 -9.24 -13.49 -9.66
C TRP A 327 -8.95 -13.72 -11.15
N LYS A 328 -8.96 -12.64 -11.94
CA LYS A 328 -8.66 -12.68 -13.38
C LYS A 328 -7.18 -12.94 -13.65
N TRP A 329 -6.27 -12.35 -12.88
CA TRP A 329 -4.82 -12.49 -13.06
C TRP A 329 -4.31 -13.85 -12.62
N THR A 330 -4.89 -14.43 -11.57
CA THR A 330 -4.60 -15.81 -11.15
C THR A 330 -5.21 -16.86 -12.08
N GLY A 331 -6.16 -16.45 -12.94
CA GLY A 331 -6.88 -17.36 -13.84
C GLY A 331 -7.89 -18.25 -13.12
N LEU A 332 -8.24 -17.94 -11.88
CA LEU A 332 -9.22 -18.71 -11.10
C LEU A 332 -10.66 -18.34 -11.45
N HIS A 333 -10.90 -17.08 -11.83
CA HIS A 333 -12.20 -16.66 -12.36
C HIS A 333 -12.09 -15.46 -13.34
N PRO A 334 -12.54 -15.60 -14.60
CA PRO A 334 -12.91 -16.85 -15.27
C PRO A 334 -11.74 -17.86 -15.28
N VAL A 335 -12.06 -19.16 -15.25
CA VAL A 335 -11.04 -20.22 -15.21
C VAL A 335 -10.22 -20.17 -16.52
N ALA A 336 -8.95 -19.80 -16.43
CA ALA A 336 -8.08 -19.60 -17.58
C ALA A 336 -6.60 -19.85 -17.21
N LEU A 337 -6.11 -21.07 -17.48
CA LEU A 337 -4.73 -21.49 -17.20
C LEU A 337 -3.66 -20.60 -17.85
N VAL A 338 -3.96 -19.99 -18.99
CA VAL A 338 -3.00 -19.12 -19.71
C VAL A 338 -2.58 -17.92 -18.86
N LYS A 339 -3.45 -17.40 -17.98
CA LYS A 339 -3.19 -16.21 -17.17
C LYS A 339 -2.03 -16.40 -16.18
N PRO A 340 -2.05 -17.40 -15.28
CA PRO A 340 -0.94 -17.63 -14.38
C PRO A 340 0.34 -18.04 -15.13
N LEU A 341 0.24 -18.78 -16.24
CA LEU A 341 1.40 -19.18 -17.03
C LEU A 341 2.09 -18.02 -17.76
N MET A 342 1.36 -16.93 -18.05
CA MET A 342 1.93 -15.70 -18.61
C MET A 342 2.59 -14.81 -17.55
N ASN A 343 2.51 -15.17 -16.26
CA ASN A 343 3.19 -14.43 -15.22
C ASN A 343 4.72 -14.55 -15.42
N PRO A 344 5.47 -13.44 -15.56
CA PRO A 344 6.92 -13.46 -15.79
C PRO A 344 7.72 -14.19 -14.70
N MET A 345 7.09 -14.47 -13.56
CA MET A 345 7.67 -15.18 -12.42
C MET A 345 7.54 -16.70 -12.53
N VAL A 346 6.78 -17.24 -13.50
CA VAL A 346 6.71 -18.67 -13.82
C VAL A 346 7.87 -19.02 -14.74
N LEU A 347 8.69 -19.99 -14.35
CA LEU A 347 9.80 -20.43 -15.17
C LEU A 347 9.29 -21.05 -16.48
N PRO A 348 9.76 -20.57 -17.65
CA PRO A 348 9.55 -21.27 -18.91
C PRO A 348 10.30 -22.61 -18.88
N GLU A 349 9.79 -23.62 -19.58
CA GLU A 349 10.48 -24.89 -19.78
C GLU A 349 11.91 -24.64 -20.31
N PRO A 350 12.93 -25.41 -19.87
CA PRO A 350 14.25 -25.34 -20.49
C PRO A 350 14.08 -25.69 -21.98
N PRO A 351 14.54 -24.83 -22.91
CA PRO A 351 14.34 -25.09 -24.33
C PRO A 351 15.06 -26.39 -24.72
N ALA A 352 14.35 -27.26 -25.43
CA ALA A 352 15.00 -28.32 -26.20
C ALA A 352 16.06 -27.68 -27.11
N LYS A 353 17.25 -28.29 -27.17
CA LYS A 353 18.45 -27.78 -27.84
C LYS A 353 18.11 -27.24 -29.24
N PRO A 354 18.42 -25.97 -29.56
CA PRO A 354 18.10 -25.42 -30.87
C PRO A 354 19.01 -26.02 -31.94
N THR A 355 18.38 -26.73 -32.89
CA THR A 355 18.97 -27.02 -34.20
C THR A 355 18.95 -25.72 -35.00
N THR A 356 20.10 -25.35 -35.55
CA THR A 356 20.35 -24.13 -36.32
C THR A 356 19.54 -24.10 -37.62
N PRO A 357 18.95 -22.96 -37.99
CA PRO A 357 18.84 -22.61 -39.41
C PRO A 357 19.55 -21.30 -39.76
N LYS A 358 20.01 -21.30 -41.01
CA LYS A 358 20.87 -20.33 -41.68
C LYS A 358 20.19 -18.98 -41.89
N THR A 359 21.07 -17.98 -41.86
CA THR A 359 20.93 -16.58 -42.24
C THR A 359 20.12 -16.37 -43.53
N THR A 360 19.18 -15.42 -43.52
CA THR A 360 18.92 -14.61 -44.72
C THR A 360 18.51 -13.20 -44.28
N SER A 361 19.33 -12.25 -44.72
CA SER A 361 19.18 -10.81 -44.59
C SER A 361 18.07 -10.28 -45.48
N GLN A 362 17.29 -9.30 -45.01
CA GLN A 362 16.90 -8.13 -45.82
C GLN A 362 16.21 -7.02 -45.00
N GLY A 363 16.88 -5.86 -44.94
CA GLY A 363 16.32 -4.56 -45.33
C GLY A 363 15.19 -3.94 -44.50
N ARG A 364 15.55 -3.21 -43.43
CA ARG A 364 14.68 -2.23 -42.75
C ARG A 364 14.66 -0.92 -43.56
N LYS A 365 13.51 -0.52 -44.11
CA LYS A 365 13.27 0.86 -44.59
C LYS A 365 12.72 1.72 -43.44
N ARG A 366 13.39 2.84 -43.23
CA ARG A 366 13.06 3.95 -42.32
C ARG A 366 12.20 4.94 -43.11
N CYS A 367 11.05 5.37 -42.59
CA CYS A 367 10.36 6.56 -43.07
C CYS A 367 10.50 7.67 -42.01
N HIS A 368 11.12 8.77 -42.42
CA HIS A 368 11.07 10.07 -41.75
C HIS A 368 9.81 10.81 -42.20
N ASN A 369 9.03 11.32 -41.26
CA ASN A 369 8.15 12.47 -41.51
C ASN A 369 8.61 13.58 -40.58
N GLY A 370 9.23 14.61 -41.16
CA GLY A 370 9.45 15.90 -40.53
C GLY A 370 8.18 16.74 -40.68
N GLN A 371 7.69 17.28 -39.57
CA GLN A 371 6.63 18.28 -39.57
C GLN A 371 7.26 19.61 -39.19
N GLN A 372 7.16 20.56 -40.11
CA GLN A 372 7.67 21.92 -40.00
C GLN A 372 6.93 22.68 -38.90
N ILE A 373 7.70 23.41 -38.10
CA ILE A 373 7.26 24.39 -37.12
C ILE A 373 7.07 25.71 -37.86
N THR A 374 5.86 26.25 -37.88
CA THR A 374 5.57 27.63 -38.33
C THR A 374 5.93 28.63 -37.21
N PRO A 375 6.43 29.83 -37.54
CA PRO A 375 6.77 30.83 -36.52
C PRO A 375 5.51 31.35 -35.82
N VAL A 376 5.58 31.41 -34.49
CA VAL A 376 4.56 32.03 -33.64
C VAL A 376 4.74 33.55 -33.72
N GLU A 377 3.69 34.27 -34.12
CA GLU A 377 3.67 35.73 -34.12
C GLU A 377 3.74 36.31 -32.69
N PRO A 378 4.34 37.50 -32.50
CA PRO A 378 4.44 38.15 -31.20
C PRO A 378 3.06 38.55 -30.67
N TRP A 379 2.76 38.17 -29.43
CA TRP A 379 1.56 38.63 -28.75
C TRP A 379 1.72 40.09 -28.33
N ASP A 380 1.05 40.98 -29.06
CA ASP A 380 0.83 42.35 -28.61
C ASP A 380 0.05 42.36 -27.30
N SER A 381 0.68 42.91 -26.26
CA SER A 381 0.06 43.14 -24.96
C SER A 381 -0.91 44.31 -25.05
N ALA A 382 -2.20 44.03 -25.24
CA ALA A 382 -3.25 44.98 -24.91
C ALA A 382 -3.45 44.96 -23.38
N SER A 383 -2.80 45.88 -22.69
CA SER A 383 -3.04 46.16 -21.28
C SER A 383 -4.45 46.72 -21.07
N SER A 384 -5.40 45.89 -20.63
CA SER A 384 -6.69 46.38 -20.10
C SER A 384 -6.44 47.22 -18.86
N ALA A 385 -6.96 48.45 -18.85
CA ALA A 385 -6.74 49.49 -17.84
C ALA A 385 -7.41 49.22 -16.46
N VAL A 386 -7.80 47.98 -16.16
CA VAL A 386 -8.56 47.64 -14.94
C VAL A 386 -7.83 46.57 -14.14
N VAL A 387 -7.45 46.93 -12.91
CA VAL A 387 -6.77 46.03 -11.95
C VAL A 387 -7.81 45.13 -11.27
N TRP A 388 -7.87 43.86 -11.66
CA TRP A 388 -8.80 42.88 -11.09
C TRP A 388 -8.17 42.07 -9.94
N SER A 389 -8.73 42.22 -8.73
CA SER A 389 -8.38 41.44 -7.54
C SER A 389 -9.14 40.10 -7.47
N THR A 390 -8.56 39.11 -6.78
CA THR A 390 -9.24 37.82 -6.53
C THR A 390 -10.33 38.04 -5.46
N PRO A 391 -11.62 37.80 -5.76
CA PRO A 391 -12.69 38.04 -4.80
C PRO A 391 -12.61 37.06 -3.63
N ARG A 392 -12.66 37.59 -2.40
CA ARG A 392 -12.65 36.82 -1.14
C ARG A 392 -14.00 36.84 -0.42
N LYS A 393 -14.92 37.74 -0.81
CA LYS A 393 -16.26 37.91 -0.24
C LYS A 393 -17.33 38.00 -1.33
N LEU A 394 -18.58 37.63 -1.01
CA LEU A 394 -19.70 37.65 -1.96
C LEU A 394 -19.96 39.04 -2.55
N ALA A 395 -19.81 40.10 -1.75
CA ALA A 395 -19.97 41.48 -2.21
C ALA A 395 -18.95 41.90 -3.28
N GLU A 396 -17.73 41.35 -3.25
CA GLU A 396 -16.70 41.62 -4.26
C GLU A 396 -17.03 40.92 -5.59
N LEU A 397 -17.67 39.74 -5.54
CA LEU A 397 -18.17 39.03 -6.70
C LEU A 397 -19.33 39.78 -7.37
N SER A 398 -20.26 40.34 -6.58
CA SER A 398 -21.39 41.13 -7.08
C SER A 398 -20.92 42.41 -7.79
N GLY A 399 -19.91 43.10 -7.24
CA GLY A 399 -19.29 44.26 -7.90
C GLY A 399 -18.57 43.90 -9.20
N GLN A 400 -17.90 42.74 -9.24
CA GLN A 400 -17.24 42.23 -10.45
C GLN A 400 -18.24 41.79 -11.53
N LEU A 401 -19.39 41.23 -11.14
CA LEU A 401 -20.49 40.84 -12.04
C LEU A 401 -21.19 42.06 -12.65
N HIS A 402 -21.34 43.15 -11.88
CA HIS A 402 -21.90 44.41 -12.38
C HIS A 402 -20.99 45.09 -13.42
N LEU A 403 -19.67 45.02 -13.24
CA LEU A 403 -18.71 45.49 -14.22
C LEU A 403 -18.66 44.59 -15.48
N TYR A 404 -18.91 43.29 -15.33
CA TYR A 404 -19.03 42.36 -16.46
C TYR A 404 -20.20 42.70 -17.40
N THR A 405 -21.34 43.14 -16.86
CA THR A 405 -22.49 43.61 -17.67
C THR A 405 -22.25 44.92 -18.40
N GLN A 406 -21.19 45.66 -18.06
CA GLN A 406 -20.83 46.96 -18.67
C GLN A 406 -19.66 46.85 -19.67
N LEU A 407 -19.02 45.67 -19.77
CA LEU A 407 -17.94 45.42 -20.72
C LEU A 407 -18.53 44.94 -22.06
N ASP A 408 -18.33 45.72 -23.13
CA ASP A 408 -18.54 45.23 -24.50
C ASP A 408 -17.67 43.99 -24.77
N ASN A 409 -18.05 43.16 -25.77
CA ASN A 409 -17.62 41.79 -26.13
C ASN A 409 -16.10 41.46 -26.23
N ASP A 410 -15.23 42.04 -25.41
CA ASP A 410 -13.81 41.71 -25.31
C ASP A 410 -13.64 40.38 -24.54
N THR A 411 -13.43 39.33 -25.33
CA THR A 411 -13.29 37.95 -24.87
C THR A 411 -12.08 37.77 -23.93
N SER A 412 -11.07 38.63 -24.02
CA SER A 412 -9.83 38.53 -23.22
C SER A 412 -10.03 38.95 -21.77
N THR A 413 -10.71 40.08 -21.55
CA THR A 413 -11.08 40.62 -20.24
C THR A 413 -12.06 39.69 -19.52
N GLN A 414 -13.04 39.12 -20.25
CA GLN A 414 -13.98 38.13 -19.70
C GLN A 414 -13.26 36.85 -19.21
N ARG A 415 -12.32 36.29 -20.01
CA ARG A 415 -11.55 35.10 -19.61
C ARG A 415 -10.69 35.35 -18.36
N LEU A 416 -10.12 36.55 -18.22
CA LEU A 416 -9.34 36.92 -17.04
C LEU A 416 -10.21 36.94 -15.78
N LEU A 417 -11.43 37.47 -15.88
CA LEU A 417 -12.41 37.49 -14.78
C LEU A 417 -12.75 36.06 -14.31
N PHE A 418 -13.14 35.17 -15.23
CA PHE A 418 -13.45 33.77 -14.90
C PHE A 418 -12.25 33.03 -14.28
N ARG A 419 -11.02 33.33 -14.74
CA ARG A 419 -9.80 32.77 -14.15
C ARG A 419 -9.58 33.25 -12.71
N LYS A 420 -9.87 34.53 -12.42
CA LYS A 420 -9.78 35.10 -11.06
C LYS A 420 -10.84 34.54 -10.13
N VAL A 421 -12.08 34.40 -10.60
CA VAL A 421 -13.17 33.74 -9.87
C VAL A 421 -12.82 32.28 -9.57
N LYS A 422 -12.36 31.52 -10.57
CA LYS A 422 -11.89 30.14 -10.38
C LYS A 422 -10.77 30.05 -9.34
N LYS A 423 -9.82 30.99 -9.37
CA LYS A 423 -8.74 31.06 -8.38
C LYS A 423 -9.28 31.32 -6.98
N GLY A 424 -10.24 32.24 -6.82
CA GLY A 424 -10.90 32.52 -5.54
C GLY A 424 -11.62 31.30 -4.95
N PHE A 425 -12.40 30.59 -5.76
CA PHE A 425 -13.05 29.33 -5.34
C PHE A 425 -12.03 28.25 -4.96
N THR A 426 -10.92 28.13 -5.71
CA THR A 426 -9.86 27.17 -5.40
C THR A 426 -9.19 27.52 -4.06
N GLU A 427 -8.96 28.80 -3.80
CA GLU A 427 -8.37 29.28 -2.54
C GLU A 427 -9.32 29.07 -1.36
N GLN A 428 -10.62 29.34 -1.51
CA GLN A 428 -11.63 29.04 -0.49
C GLN A 428 -11.78 27.53 -0.23
N ALA A 429 -11.81 26.71 -1.28
CA ALA A 429 -11.87 25.25 -1.14
C ALA A 429 -10.63 24.71 -0.40
N TRP A 430 -9.46 25.28 -0.68
CA TRP A 430 -8.22 24.96 0.03
C TRP A 430 -8.28 25.38 1.50
N GLN A 431 -8.76 26.59 1.81
CA GLN A 431 -8.93 27.06 3.19
C GLN A 431 -9.93 26.19 3.95
N LEU A 432 -11.06 25.83 3.34
CA LEU A 432 -12.06 24.94 3.93
C LEU A 432 -11.44 23.57 4.24
N ALA A 433 -10.72 22.99 3.27
CA ALA A 433 -10.04 21.71 3.46
C ALA A 433 -8.99 21.79 4.57
N ALA A 434 -8.20 22.85 4.63
CA ALA A 434 -7.20 23.08 5.67
C ALA A 434 -7.83 23.24 7.06
N ALA A 435 -8.93 23.99 7.17
CA ALA A 435 -9.66 24.19 8.42
C ALA A 435 -10.35 22.90 8.90
N GLN A 436 -10.99 22.15 8.00
CA GLN A 436 -11.56 20.83 8.30
C GLN A 436 -10.47 19.86 8.77
N GLN A 437 -9.29 19.92 8.16
CA GLN A 437 -8.13 19.10 8.53
C GLN A 437 -7.59 19.48 9.93
N GLN A 438 -7.51 20.76 10.27
CA GLN A 438 -7.14 21.21 11.62
C GLN A 438 -8.17 20.81 12.69
N LEU A 439 -9.47 20.88 12.39
CA LEU A 439 -10.51 20.40 13.30
C LEU A 439 -10.39 18.90 13.57
N ALA A 440 -10.12 18.10 12.54
CA ALA A 440 -9.86 16.67 12.70
C ALA A 440 -8.63 16.40 13.58
N GLN A 441 -7.57 17.21 13.44
CA GLN A 441 -6.36 17.13 14.26
C GLN A 441 -6.63 17.39 15.74
N LEU A 442 -7.28 18.52 16.06
CA LEU A 442 -7.60 18.88 17.44
C LEU A 442 -8.48 17.81 18.11
N ARG A 443 -9.48 17.30 17.38
CA ARG A 443 -10.30 16.18 17.86
C ARG A 443 -9.47 14.94 18.16
N ALA A 444 -8.53 14.57 17.29
CA ALA A 444 -7.65 13.41 17.50
C ALA A 444 -6.65 13.60 18.66
N GLN A 445 -6.20 14.83 18.92
CA GLN A 445 -5.32 15.12 20.07
C GLN A 445 -6.08 14.99 21.39
N VAL A 446 -7.29 15.55 21.46
CA VAL A 446 -8.15 15.45 22.65
C VAL A 446 -8.48 14.00 22.98
N THR A 447 -8.84 13.19 21.98
CA THR A 447 -9.19 11.77 22.20
C THR A 447 -8.00 10.90 22.60
N ASN A 448 -6.79 11.22 22.12
CA ASN A 448 -5.58 10.48 22.48
C ASN A 448 -4.98 10.92 23.83
N ALA A 449 -5.18 12.17 24.24
CA ALA A 449 -4.74 12.68 25.54
C ALA A 449 -5.64 12.21 26.70
N ALA A 450 -6.90 11.86 26.41
CA ALA A 450 -7.81 11.31 27.40
C ALA A 450 -7.31 9.97 27.96
N VAL A 451 -6.96 9.95 29.25
CA VAL A 451 -6.57 8.72 29.96
C VAL A 451 -7.80 7.81 30.05
N ARG A 452 -7.79 6.73 29.27
CA ARG A 452 -8.87 5.73 29.23
C ARG A 452 -8.56 4.55 30.13
N LYS A 453 -9.55 4.11 30.91
CA LYS A 453 -9.39 3.00 31.86
C LYS A 453 -9.17 1.70 31.09
N ARG A 454 -8.20 0.90 31.51
CA ARG A 454 -7.97 -0.41 30.87
C ARG A 454 -9.00 -1.40 31.37
N LYS A 455 -9.71 -2.04 30.44
CA LYS A 455 -10.69 -3.09 30.75
C LYS A 455 -10.60 -4.17 29.68
N THR A 456 -10.44 -5.41 30.13
CA THR A 456 -10.52 -6.59 29.27
C THR A 456 -11.96 -6.75 28.79
N VAL A 457 -12.13 -6.91 27.48
CA VAL A 457 -13.43 -7.22 26.89
C VAL A 457 -13.85 -8.61 27.36
N GLN A 458 -15.01 -8.70 28.00
CA GLN A 458 -15.59 -9.98 28.37
C GLN A 458 -16.20 -10.61 27.13
N ILE A 459 -15.83 -11.86 26.86
CA ILE A 459 -16.23 -12.62 25.68
C ILE A 459 -17.01 -13.84 26.16
N ASP A 460 -17.93 -14.37 25.34
CA ASP A 460 -18.64 -15.61 25.65
C ASP A 460 -17.62 -16.77 25.89
N PRO A 461 -17.81 -17.62 26.91
CA PRO A 461 -16.89 -18.72 27.20
C PRO A 461 -16.60 -19.68 26.02
N ASN A 462 -17.50 -19.72 25.04
CA ASN A 462 -17.41 -20.59 23.86
C ASN A 462 -16.77 -19.90 22.65
N THR A 463 -16.27 -18.67 22.79
CA THR A 463 -15.65 -17.92 21.69
C THR A 463 -14.42 -17.15 22.20
N LYS A 464 -13.36 -17.10 21.40
CA LYS A 464 -12.18 -16.25 21.61
C LYS A 464 -12.26 -14.96 20.79
N PHE A 465 -13.28 -14.82 19.95
CA PHE A 465 -13.52 -13.61 19.19
C PHE A 465 -14.43 -12.66 19.96
N ALA A 466 -13.96 -11.44 20.12
CA ALA A 466 -14.75 -10.30 20.56
C ALA A 466 -15.36 -9.63 19.34
N ASN A 467 -16.67 -9.39 19.37
CA ASN A 467 -17.35 -8.59 18.37
C ASN A 467 -17.56 -7.15 18.87
N ILE A 468 -18.14 -6.30 18.02
CA ILE A 468 -18.42 -4.89 18.33
C ILE A 468 -19.35 -4.70 19.53
N ARG A 469 -20.31 -5.62 19.75
CA ARG A 469 -21.24 -5.54 20.88
C ARG A 469 -20.51 -5.79 22.21
N ASP A 470 -19.59 -6.75 22.23
CA ASP A 470 -18.77 -7.05 23.41
C ASP A 470 -17.87 -5.86 23.75
N ILE A 471 -17.24 -5.25 22.73
CA ILE A 471 -16.42 -4.05 22.89
C ILE A 471 -17.27 -2.88 23.39
N HIS A 472 -18.47 -2.69 22.86
CA HIS A 472 -19.39 -1.64 23.29
C HIS A 472 -19.78 -1.80 24.76
N ARG A 473 -20.11 -3.02 25.18
CA ARG A 473 -20.43 -3.34 26.58
C ARG A 473 -19.25 -3.01 27.50
N ALA A 474 -18.04 -3.42 27.11
CA ALA A 474 -16.83 -3.11 27.87
C ALA A 474 -16.52 -1.60 27.94
N GLN A 475 -16.90 -0.81 26.94
CA GLN A 475 -16.79 0.66 26.97
C GLN A 475 -17.76 1.30 27.97
N ILE A 476 -19.01 0.81 28.03
CA ILE A 476 -20.00 1.24 29.03
C ILE A 476 -19.51 0.91 30.44
N GLU A 477 -19.07 -0.33 30.67
CA GLU A 477 -18.56 -0.76 31.97
C GLU A 477 -17.29 0.00 32.42
N ALA A 478 -16.49 0.46 31.45
CA ALA A 478 -15.32 1.31 31.73
C ALA A 478 -15.70 2.77 32.07
N GLY A 479 -16.97 3.15 31.92
CA GLY A 479 -17.49 4.50 32.14
C GLY A 479 -17.15 5.48 31.01
N GLU A 480 -16.93 4.98 29.79
CA GLU A 480 -16.54 5.79 28.63
C GLU A 480 -17.69 6.10 27.68
N LYS A 481 -18.83 5.45 27.89
CA LYS A 481 -20.12 5.73 27.25
C LYS A 481 -21.22 5.66 28.29
N GLU A 482 -22.17 6.58 28.20
CA GLU A 482 -23.40 6.52 28.96
C GLU A 482 -24.32 5.43 28.37
N VAL A 483 -25.08 4.76 29.25
CA VAL A 483 -26.11 3.81 28.83
C VAL A 483 -27.23 4.61 28.18
N ILE A 484 -27.35 4.55 26.86
CA ILE A 484 -28.57 4.99 26.19
C ILE A 484 -29.58 3.86 26.43
N THR A 485 -30.30 3.92 27.55
CA THR A 485 -31.55 3.18 27.69
C THR A 485 -32.49 3.75 26.65
N ALA A 486 -32.78 2.97 25.60
CA ALA A 486 -33.97 3.22 24.80
C ALA A 486 -35.17 2.99 25.73
N GLU A 487 -35.57 4.04 26.44
CA GLU A 487 -36.88 4.06 27.09
C GLU A 487 -37.93 3.89 26.00
N SER A 488 -38.80 2.92 26.26
CA SER A 488 -40.15 2.78 25.74
C SER A 488 -40.64 4.01 24.96
N SER A 489 -40.70 3.90 23.62
CA SER A 489 -41.58 4.74 22.82
C SER A 489 -43.01 4.20 22.97
N ASP A 490 -43.55 4.27 24.18
CA ASP A 490 -44.99 4.30 24.37
C ASP A 490 -45.50 5.67 23.96
N SER A 491 -46.64 5.63 23.28
CA SER A 491 -47.30 6.78 22.69
C SER A 491 -47.66 7.81 23.75
N GLU A 492 -47.31 9.06 23.54
CA GLU A 492 -48.11 10.19 24.01
C GLU A 492 -47.94 11.33 23.00
N CYS A 493 -49.00 11.56 22.22
CA CYS A 493 -49.16 12.77 21.43
C CYS A 493 -49.43 13.94 22.37
N PRO A 494 -48.73 15.08 22.26
CA PRO A 494 -49.28 16.35 22.65
C PRO A 494 -49.78 17.06 21.39
N SER A 495 -51.10 17.16 21.28
CA SER A 495 -51.74 18.20 20.49
C SER A 495 -51.31 19.56 21.03
N GLU A 496 -50.75 20.43 20.19
CA GLU A 496 -51.41 21.67 19.77
C GLU A 496 -50.53 22.55 18.87
N ALA A 497 -51.26 23.28 18.04
CA ALA A 497 -50.90 24.21 16.98
C ALA A 497 -49.75 25.20 17.26
N GLY A 498 -49.00 25.55 16.21
CA GLY A 498 -48.18 26.78 16.24
C GLY A 498 -47.21 27.00 15.07
N SER A 499 -47.72 27.56 13.97
CA SER A 499 -46.99 28.31 12.92
C SER A 499 -46.11 27.54 11.90
N CYS A 500 -46.70 27.24 10.74
CA CYS A 500 -45.97 26.96 9.51
C CYS A 500 -45.84 28.26 8.70
N ILE A 501 -44.62 28.62 8.29
CA ILE A 501 -44.37 29.65 7.28
C ILE A 501 -44.44 28.96 5.91
N VAL A 502 -45.48 29.27 5.13
CA VAL A 502 -45.63 28.82 3.73
C VAL A 502 -44.92 29.84 2.84
N VAL A 503 -43.88 29.41 2.14
CA VAL A 503 -43.26 30.19 1.07
C VAL A 503 -43.96 29.81 -0.24
N GLY A 504 -44.85 30.69 -0.70
CA GLY A 504 -45.54 30.54 -1.98
C GLY A 504 -44.59 30.79 -3.14
N VAL A 505 -44.51 29.82 -4.06
CA VAL A 505 -43.92 29.98 -5.39
C VAL A 505 -45.01 30.56 -6.28
N VAL A 506 -44.76 31.75 -6.84
CA VAL A 506 -45.60 32.38 -7.86
C VAL A 506 -45.16 31.83 -9.21
N GLU A 507 -46.04 31.06 -9.86
CA GLU A 507 -45.95 30.78 -11.29
C GLU A 507 -46.79 31.84 -12.02
N ASP A 508 -46.12 32.72 -12.78
CA ASP A 508 -46.76 33.63 -13.72
C ASP A 508 -47.13 32.89 -15.01
N GLN A 509 -48.29 33.26 -15.56
CA GLN A 509 -48.91 32.74 -16.79
C GLN A 509 -48.12 33.04 -18.06
#